data_AF-A0AAV0PTW4-F1
#
_entry.id   AF-A0AAV0PTW4-F1
#
_cell.length_a   1.000
_cell.length_b   1.000
_cell.length_c   1.000
_cell.angle_alpha   90.00
_cell.angle_beta   90.00
_cell.angle_gamma   90.00
#
_symmetry.space_group_name_H-M   'P 1'
#
loop_
_entity.id
_entity.type
_entity.pdbx_description
1 polymer ?
#
loop_
_entity_poly.entity_id
_entity_poly.type
_entity_poly.pdbx_seq_one_letter_code
_entity_poly.pdbx_strand_id
1 'polypeptide(L)'
;GFRIPVGRSGGSRNWALAQLKLGLPIQCRCGFRAESLKPTGGVKAVIFSYFYLPSGDWRAEGKRKIMIKKRKGIQFRIHSSFRHCHRCNLHPCPLPTSCRRERQGWTNLMAGRVITVAQDGTGDFTTVQAAVDIVPFGNNFRTVIRIGPGVYRQPVYVPKTKNFITLAGLRPEDTVLTWNNSVSRIDHHQGERLIGTGTFGCGSVIVEGEDFIAENVTFENSCPEGSGQAVALRVTADRCAFYNCRFLGWQDTLYLHYGKQYLKDCYIEGSVDFIFGNSTALLEHCHIHCKSEGFITAQGRKSSQEPTGYVFLRCVVHCL
;
A
#
# COMPACT_ATOMS: atom_id res chain seq x y z
N GLY A 1 5.31 -17.48 51.67
CA GLY A 1 4.66 -16.30 52.28
C GLY A 1 5.38 -15.05 51.81
N PHE A 2 4.64 -13.99 51.47
CA PHE A 2 4.76 -12.63 52.02
C PHE A 2 3.70 -11.71 51.38
N ARG A 3 3.19 -10.77 52.18
CA ARG A 3 1.93 -10.02 52.05
C ARG A 3 2.02 -8.72 51.24
N ILE A 4 0.84 -8.24 50.87
CA ILE A 4 0.43 -6.92 50.32
C ILE A 4 0.70 -5.78 51.33
N PRO A 5 0.82 -4.52 50.86
CA PRO A 5 -0.03 -3.49 51.45
C PRO A 5 -0.78 -2.60 50.42
N VAL A 6 -1.93 -2.12 50.89
CA VAL A 6 -2.88 -1.20 50.25
C VAL A 6 -2.45 0.24 50.51
N GLY A 7 -2.59 1.14 49.53
CA GLY A 7 -2.38 2.59 49.67
C GLY A 7 -3.58 3.42 49.15
N ARG A 8 -3.97 4.41 49.95
CA ARG A 8 -5.19 5.25 49.89
C ARG A 8 -5.12 6.45 48.91
N SER A 9 -6.29 7.07 48.76
CA SER A 9 -6.74 8.28 48.03
C SER A 9 -6.08 9.63 48.38
N GLY A 10 -6.11 10.57 47.41
CA GLY A 10 -6.04 12.05 47.55
C GLY A 10 -6.07 12.69 46.15
N GLY A 11 -7.09 13.49 45.74
CA GLY A 11 -7.13 14.97 45.81
C GLY A 11 -6.20 15.61 44.74
N SER A 12 -6.59 16.48 43.79
CA SER A 12 -7.61 17.52 43.72
C SER A 12 -7.90 17.88 42.23
N ARG A 13 -9.10 18.37 41.93
CA ARG A 13 -9.50 18.99 40.66
C ARG A 13 -9.51 20.51 40.84
N ASN A 14 -8.99 21.25 39.86
CA ASN A 14 -9.59 22.46 39.28
C ASN A 14 -8.59 23.10 38.31
N TRP A 15 -9.06 23.48 37.11
CA TRP A 15 -8.90 24.83 36.52
C TRP A 15 -9.88 25.00 35.33
N ALA A 16 -10.75 26.00 35.51
CA ALA A 16 -11.56 26.82 34.62
C ALA A 16 -11.91 26.39 33.17
N LEU A 17 -13.22 26.34 32.90
CA LEU A 17 -13.84 26.62 31.61
C LEU A 17 -13.82 28.13 31.32
N ALA A 18 -13.45 28.50 30.09
CA ALA A 18 -13.90 29.73 29.46
C ALA A 18 -14.32 29.39 28.02
N GLN A 19 -15.63 29.40 27.77
CA GLN A 19 -16.22 29.41 26.43
C GLN A 19 -16.54 30.85 26.05
N LEU A 20 -16.07 31.28 24.88
CA LEU A 20 -16.67 32.39 24.15
C LEU A 20 -16.90 31.91 22.71
N LYS A 21 -18.18 31.79 22.35
CA LYS A 21 -18.68 31.59 21.00
C LYS A 21 -18.37 32.85 20.17
N LEU A 22 -17.97 32.67 18.92
CA LEU A 22 -18.68 33.12 17.71
C LEU A 22 -17.87 32.78 16.45
N GLY A 23 -18.54 32.23 15.44
CA GLY A 23 -18.00 32.09 14.07
C GLY A 23 -17.78 30.65 13.59
N LEU A 24 -18.82 30.04 13.00
CA LEU A 24 -18.72 28.92 12.06
C LEU A 24 -18.15 29.45 10.70
N PRO A 25 -17.51 28.63 9.83
CA PRO A 25 -18.03 27.32 9.40
C PRO A 25 -17.06 26.12 9.43
N ILE A 26 -17.66 25.00 9.84
CA ILE A 26 -17.54 23.62 9.32
C ILE A 26 -16.12 23.10 9.04
N GLN A 27 -15.58 22.34 10.00
CA GLN A 27 -14.58 21.30 9.75
C GLN A 27 -15.14 19.96 10.24
N CYS A 28 -15.25 19.00 9.32
CA CYS A 28 -15.49 17.59 9.67
C CYS A 28 -14.39 17.10 10.63
N ARG A 29 -14.76 16.52 11.77
CA ARG A 29 -13.84 15.81 12.67
C ARG A 29 -14.25 14.35 12.78
N CYS A 30 -13.37 13.45 12.36
CA CYS A 30 -13.46 12.02 12.64
C CYS A 30 -12.73 11.73 13.96
N GLY A 31 -13.33 10.95 14.87
CA GLY A 31 -12.70 10.53 16.13
C GLY A 31 -12.92 9.03 16.38
N PHE A 32 -11.92 8.36 16.97
CA PHE A 32 -12.00 6.95 17.38
C PHE A 32 -11.88 6.83 18.90
N ARG A 33 -12.60 5.88 19.50
CA ARG A 33 -12.46 5.46 20.90
C ARG A 33 -12.19 3.96 20.94
N ALA A 34 -11.08 3.54 21.54
CA ALA A 34 -10.75 2.15 21.78
C ALA A 34 -10.80 1.88 23.29
N GLU A 35 -11.58 0.87 23.71
CA GLU A 35 -11.63 0.42 25.11
C GLU A 35 -10.94 -0.95 25.27
N SER A 36 -10.08 -1.05 26.27
CA SER A 36 -9.38 -2.26 26.69
C SER A 36 -10.16 -2.93 27.83
N LEU A 37 -10.58 -4.18 27.66
CA LEU A 37 -11.12 -5.01 28.73
C LEU A 37 -10.01 -5.88 29.32
N LYS A 38 -9.95 -5.93 30.66
CA LYS A 38 -8.91 -6.54 31.51
C LYS A 38 -8.69 -8.05 31.26
N PRO A 39 -7.55 -8.61 31.74
CA PRO A 39 -6.88 -9.75 31.13
C PRO A 39 -7.19 -11.08 31.82
N THR A 40 -7.86 -11.97 31.13
CA THR A 40 -7.74 -13.42 31.36
C THR A 40 -7.67 -14.12 30.00
N GLY A 41 -6.50 -14.69 29.68
CA GLY A 41 -6.28 -15.61 28.55
C GLY A 41 -6.67 -15.10 27.15
N GLY A 42 -5.69 -14.55 26.42
CA GLY A 42 -5.84 -14.14 25.01
C GLY A 42 -6.36 -12.72 24.83
N VAL A 43 -5.78 -11.96 23.90
CA VAL A 43 -6.35 -10.66 23.49
C VAL A 43 -7.41 -10.94 22.44
N LYS A 44 -8.68 -10.79 22.84
CA LYS A 44 -9.81 -10.69 21.92
C LYS A 44 -9.93 -9.23 21.52
N ALA A 45 -9.54 -8.89 20.29
CA ALA A 45 -9.92 -7.60 19.73
C ALA A 45 -11.40 -7.69 19.33
N VAL A 46 -12.21 -6.74 19.81
CA VAL A 46 -13.59 -6.54 19.37
C VAL A 46 -13.59 -5.25 18.58
N ILE A 47 -13.79 -5.35 17.27
CA ILE A 47 -13.96 -4.19 16.40
C ILE A 47 -15.43 -3.77 16.51
N PHE A 48 -15.67 -2.49 16.80
CA PHE A 48 -17.01 -1.90 16.75
C PHE A 48 -17.13 -1.12 15.45
N SER A 49 -18.14 -1.44 14.66
CA SER A 49 -18.60 -0.60 13.55
C SER A 49 -19.59 0.43 14.12
N TYR A 50 -19.36 1.70 13.84
CA TYR A 50 -20.28 2.79 14.19
C TYR A 50 -20.74 3.49 12.93
N PHE A 51 -22.03 3.81 12.87
CA PHE A 51 -22.59 4.70 11.85
C PHE A 51 -23.20 5.94 12.51
N TYR A 52 -23.16 7.05 11.78
CA TYR A 52 -23.68 8.34 12.22
C TYR A 52 -25.11 8.50 11.71
N LEU A 53 -26.06 8.70 12.62
CA LEU A 53 -27.45 8.92 12.24
C LEU A 53 -27.73 10.42 12.02
N PRO A 54 -28.65 10.79 11.12
CA PRO A 54 -29.06 12.18 10.91
C PRO A 54 -29.62 12.87 12.16
N SER A 55 -30.01 12.10 13.19
CA SER A 55 -30.48 12.61 14.49
C SER A 55 -29.35 13.07 15.43
N GLY A 56 -28.07 12.91 15.05
CA GLY A 56 -26.93 13.34 15.85
C GLY A 56 -26.39 12.30 16.85
N ASP A 57 -26.93 11.09 16.86
CA ASP A 57 -26.54 10.00 17.77
C ASP A 57 -25.72 8.90 17.09
N TRP A 58 -24.83 8.26 17.86
CA TRP A 58 -24.03 7.10 17.43
C TRP A 58 -24.66 5.80 17.91
N ARG A 59 -24.81 4.80 17.01
CA ARG A 59 -25.17 3.42 17.38
C ARG A 59 -24.15 2.41 16.87
N ALA A 60 -23.86 1.40 17.70
CA ALA A 60 -22.93 0.32 17.39
C ALA A 60 -23.65 -0.86 16.73
N GLU A 61 -23.06 -1.45 15.69
CA GLU A 61 -23.60 -2.64 15.03
C GLU A 61 -22.71 -3.87 15.29
N GLY A 62 -23.15 -4.74 16.20
CA GLY A 62 -22.63 -6.10 16.38
C GLY A 62 -21.19 -6.27 16.92
N LYS A 63 -20.92 -7.40 17.58
CA LYS A 63 -19.58 -7.79 18.07
C LYS A 63 -19.10 -9.00 17.27
N ARG A 64 -17.94 -8.95 16.61
CA ARG A 64 -17.22 -10.15 16.15
C ARG A 64 -15.84 -10.23 16.78
N LYS A 65 -15.47 -11.42 17.26
CA LYS A 65 -14.18 -11.70 17.92
C LYS A 65 -13.20 -12.23 16.88
N ILE A 66 -12.00 -11.66 16.83
CA ILE A 66 -10.88 -12.16 16.00
C ILE A 66 -9.72 -12.54 16.94
N MET A 67 -9.03 -13.64 16.64
CA MET A 67 -7.85 -14.11 17.38
C MET A 67 -6.57 -13.48 16.82
N ILE A 68 -5.76 -12.87 17.69
CA ILE A 68 -4.45 -12.29 17.37
C ILE A 68 -3.42 -12.90 18.33
N LYS A 69 -2.29 -13.40 17.82
CA LYS A 69 -1.22 -13.99 18.64
C LYS A 69 -0.46 -12.90 19.39
N LYS A 70 -0.42 -12.97 20.73
CA LYS A 70 0.24 -11.99 21.63
C LYS A 70 1.61 -12.47 22.09
N ARG A 71 2.61 -11.58 22.16
CA ARG A 71 3.76 -11.67 23.08
C ARG A 71 3.69 -10.57 24.14
N LYS A 72 4.07 -10.89 25.39
CA LYS A 72 3.86 -10.09 26.61
C LYS A 72 4.61 -8.74 26.56
N GLY A 73 3.99 -7.65 27.06
CA GLY A 73 4.74 -6.50 27.59
C GLY A 73 4.39 -5.06 27.14
N ILE A 74 3.23 -4.75 26.54
CA ILE A 74 2.99 -3.40 25.99
C ILE A 74 1.89 -2.65 26.77
N GLN A 75 2.24 -1.47 27.30
CA GLN A 75 1.31 -0.37 27.65
C GLN A 75 1.37 0.71 26.55
N PHE A 76 0.23 1.37 26.28
CA PHE A 76 0.10 2.43 25.27
C PHE A 76 0.24 3.82 25.91
N ARG A 77 0.92 4.74 25.22
CA ARG A 77 0.90 6.18 25.53
C ARG A 77 0.72 6.96 24.23
N ILE A 78 -0.21 7.92 24.22
CA ILE A 78 -0.56 8.75 23.06
C ILE A 78 0.07 10.14 23.26
N HIS A 79 0.77 10.64 22.24
CA HIS A 79 1.13 12.07 22.13
C HIS A 79 0.72 12.58 20.75
N SER A 80 0.15 13.78 20.70
CA SER A 80 -0.29 14.47 19.49
C SER A 80 0.37 15.84 19.39
N SER A 81 0.91 16.18 18.22
CA SER A 81 1.12 17.57 17.79
C SER A 81 1.30 17.66 16.27
N PHE A 82 0.60 18.61 15.64
CA PHE A 82 0.71 19.03 14.24
C PHE A 82 0.74 20.57 14.18
N ARG A 83 1.48 21.15 13.23
CA ARG A 83 1.31 22.55 12.73
C ARG A 83 1.44 22.59 11.21
N HIS A 84 0.68 23.50 10.59
CA HIS A 84 0.61 23.82 9.16
C HIS A 84 1.14 25.26 8.91
N CYS A 85 1.58 25.54 7.68
CA CYS A 85 1.88 26.89 7.17
C CYS A 85 1.29 27.04 5.74
N HIS A 86 0.69 28.20 5.43
CA HIS A 86 0.21 28.58 4.09
C HIS A 86 0.49 30.06 3.81
N ARG A 87 1.09 30.38 2.64
CA ARG A 87 0.68 31.49 1.74
C ARG A 87 1.51 31.50 0.44
N CYS A 88 0.83 31.70 -0.71
CA CYS A 88 1.15 32.71 -1.73
C CYS A 88 0.10 32.68 -2.87
N ASN A 89 -0.48 33.85 -3.14
CA ASN A 89 -1.46 34.15 -4.19
C ASN A 89 -0.75 35.04 -5.23
N LEU A 90 -0.82 34.74 -6.54
CA LEU A 90 -0.48 35.69 -7.60
C LEU A 90 -1.40 35.55 -8.82
N HIS A 91 -1.89 36.70 -9.32
CA HIS A 91 -2.75 36.89 -10.49
C HIS A 91 -1.98 36.79 -11.83
N PRO A 92 -2.67 36.63 -12.99
CA PRO A 92 -2.02 36.45 -14.28
C PRO A 92 -1.63 37.78 -14.96
N CYS A 93 -0.44 37.82 -15.56
CA CYS A 93 0.08 38.92 -16.38
C CYS A 93 -0.04 38.58 -17.88
N PRO A 94 -0.48 39.49 -18.77
CA PRO A 94 -0.57 39.25 -20.21
C PRO A 94 0.79 39.49 -20.89
N LEU A 95 1.28 38.49 -21.65
CA LEU A 95 2.57 38.55 -22.34
C LEU A 95 2.45 39.10 -23.79
N PRO A 96 3.47 39.81 -24.30
CA PRO A 96 3.55 40.24 -25.69
C PRO A 96 3.96 39.12 -26.67
N THR A 97 3.59 39.32 -27.94
CA THR A 97 3.51 38.34 -29.04
C THR A 97 4.84 37.85 -29.64
N SER A 98 6.00 38.22 -29.11
CA SER A 98 7.31 37.77 -29.62
C SER A 98 7.78 36.42 -29.05
N CYS A 99 7.17 35.90 -27.98
CA CYS A 99 7.54 34.64 -27.34
C CYS A 99 6.81 33.41 -27.92
N ARG A 100 6.50 33.43 -29.24
CA ARG A 100 5.68 32.39 -29.89
C ARG A 100 6.46 31.42 -30.80
N ARG A 101 7.76 31.63 -31.02
CA ARG A 101 8.60 30.73 -31.86
C ARG A 101 9.57 29.80 -31.12
N GLU A 102 9.78 29.97 -29.81
CA GLU A 102 10.58 29.03 -28.99
C GLU A 102 9.74 28.09 -28.12
N ARG A 103 8.40 28.23 -28.14
CA ARG A 103 7.51 27.35 -27.36
C ARG A 103 7.41 25.93 -27.90
N GLN A 104 7.75 25.67 -29.16
CA GLN A 104 7.63 24.33 -29.73
C GLN A 104 8.72 23.35 -29.24
N GLY A 105 9.80 23.84 -28.61
CA GLY A 105 10.83 22.99 -27.99
C GLY A 105 10.63 22.73 -26.49
N TRP A 106 9.86 23.57 -25.79
CA TRP A 106 9.71 23.51 -24.32
C TRP A 106 8.32 23.06 -23.83
N THR A 107 7.28 23.08 -24.68
CA THR A 107 5.97 22.52 -24.30
C THR A 107 5.96 21.00 -24.21
N ASN A 108 6.95 20.31 -24.79
CA ASN A 108 7.10 18.85 -24.69
C ASN A 108 7.81 18.36 -23.42
N LEU A 109 8.38 19.25 -22.60
CA LEU A 109 9.10 18.88 -21.37
C LEU A 109 8.21 18.82 -20.11
N MET A 110 6.95 19.25 -20.21
CA MET A 110 6.02 19.32 -19.06
C MET A 110 4.79 18.42 -19.21
N ALA A 111 4.63 17.74 -20.35
CA ALA A 111 3.64 16.68 -20.50
C ALA A 111 4.28 15.37 -20.02
N GLY A 112 3.65 14.70 -19.04
CA GLY A 112 4.12 13.38 -18.59
C GLY A 112 4.37 12.46 -19.78
N ARG A 113 5.53 11.80 -19.81
CA ARG A 113 5.92 10.93 -20.94
C ARG A 113 4.99 9.72 -20.94
N VAL A 114 4.17 9.57 -21.97
CA VAL A 114 3.31 8.40 -22.15
C VAL A 114 4.01 7.43 -23.10
N ILE A 115 4.17 6.19 -22.69
CA ILE A 115 4.71 5.08 -23.47
C ILE A 115 3.60 4.03 -23.58
N THR A 116 3.43 3.44 -24.75
CA THR A 116 2.43 2.40 -25.00
C THR A 116 3.08 1.04 -25.19
N VAL A 117 2.45 -0.01 -24.64
CA VAL A 117 2.91 -1.39 -24.74
C VAL A 117 1.76 -2.25 -25.26
N ALA A 118 1.95 -2.94 -26.39
CA ALA A 118 0.95 -3.85 -26.94
C ALA A 118 1.63 -5.05 -27.63
N GLN A 119 1.20 -6.28 -27.30
CA GLN A 119 1.83 -7.50 -27.83
C GLN A 119 1.59 -7.70 -29.34
N ASP A 120 0.56 -7.06 -29.89
CA ASP A 120 0.20 -7.08 -31.32
C ASP A 120 1.06 -6.12 -32.18
N GLY A 121 1.98 -5.38 -31.56
CA GLY A 121 2.86 -4.42 -32.23
C GLY A 121 2.24 -3.05 -32.48
N THR A 122 1.04 -2.77 -31.97
CA THR A 122 0.38 -1.45 -32.14
C THR A 122 0.90 -0.38 -31.16
N GLY A 123 1.67 -0.78 -30.13
CA GLY A 123 2.30 0.10 -29.17
C GLY A 123 3.78 0.38 -29.47
N ASP A 124 4.37 1.32 -28.73
CA ASP A 124 5.80 1.67 -28.84
C ASP A 124 6.72 0.47 -28.52
N PHE A 125 6.26 -0.43 -27.65
CA PHE A 125 6.96 -1.67 -27.29
C PHE A 125 6.01 -2.86 -27.26
N THR A 126 6.55 -4.07 -27.46
CA THR A 126 5.80 -5.33 -27.31
C THR A 126 5.89 -5.93 -25.91
N THR A 127 6.83 -5.44 -25.10
CA THR A 127 7.10 -5.95 -23.74
C THR A 127 7.13 -4.82 -22.72
N VAL A 128 6.75 -5.13 -21.48
CA VAL A 128 6.71 -4.16 -20.38
C VAL A 128 8.12 -3.82 -19.92
N GLN A 129 9.02 -4.80 -19.87
CA GLN A 129 10.41 -4.56 -19.48
C GLN A 129 11.10 -3.57 -20.43
N ALA A 130 10.91 -3.69 -21.75
CA ALA A 130 11.50 -2.74 -22.71
C ALA A 130 11.00 -1.30 -22.51
N ALA A 131 9.72 -1.13 -22.16
CA ALA A 131 9.16 0.18 -21.83
C ALA A 131 9.71 0.75 -20.51
N VAL A 132 9.99 -0.10 -19.52
CA VAL A 132 10.71 0.32 -18.29
C VAL A 132 12.16 0.68 -18.63
N ASP A 133 12.80 -0.05 -19.55
CA ASP A 133 14.20 0.11 -19.91
C ASP A 133 14.51 1.47 -20.57
N ILE A 134 13.56 2.02 -21.34
CA ILE A 134 13.74 3.34 -21.98
C ILE A 134 13.53 4.54 -21.05
N VAL A 135 12.96 4.34 -19.85
CA VAL A 135 12.84 5.41 -18.86
C VAL A 135 14.24 5.83 -18.41
N PRO A 136 14.58 7.14 -18.43
CA PRO A 136 15.94 7.59 -18.16
C PRO A 136 16.35 7.30 -16.71
N PHE A 137 17.65 7.12 -16.50
CA PHE A 137 18.23 7.08 -15.17
C PHE A 137 18.01 8.41 -14.45
N GLY A 138 17.69 8.38 -13.16
CA GLY A 138 17.40 9.58 -12.37
C GLY A 138 16.11 10.27 -12.80
N ASN A 139 15.14 9.52 -13.35
CA ASN A 139 13.87 10.08 -13.77
C ASN A 139 13.16 10.79 -12.61
N ASN A 140 12.84 12.08 -12.81
CA ASN A 140 12.18 12.95 -11.84
C ASN A 140 10.80 13.43 -12.31
N PHE A 141 10.31 12.90 -13.45
CA PHE A 141 9.02 13.25 -14.03
C PHE A 141 8.16 12.00 -14.20
N ARG A 142 6.86 12.13 -13.96
CA ARG A 142 5.91 11.02 -14.12
C ARG A 142 5.96 10.47 -15.56
N THR A 143 6.39 9.21 -15.71
CA THR A 143 6.32 8.46 -16.97
C THR A 143 5.23 7.40 -16.85
N VAL A 144 4.22 7.49 -17.71
CA VAL A 144 3.07 6.57 -17.74
C VAL A 144 3.26 5.54 -18.83
N ILE A 145 3.41 4.28 -18.44
CA ILE A 145 3.46 3.14 -19.35
C ILE A 145 2.05 2.55 -19.43
N ARG A 146 1.37 2.82 -20.53
CA ARG A 146 0.05 2.27 -20.85
C ARG A 146 0.21 0.87 -21.44
N ILE A 147 -0.35 -0.12 -20.80
CA ILE A 147 -0.23 -1.52 -21.17
C ILE A 147 -1.57 -1.97 -21.75
N GLY A 148 -1.55 -2.43 -23.00
CA GLY A 148 -2.73 -2.96 -23.68
C GLY A 148 -3.24 -4.25 -23.03
N PRO A 149 -4.44 -4.71 -23.43
CA PRO A 149 -4.92 -6.06 -23.10
C PRO A 149 -3.93 -7.13 -23.56
N GLY A 150 -3.63 -8.09 -22.69
CA GLY A 150 -2.69 -9.17 -22.96
C GLY A 150 -2.18 -9.85 -21.70
N VAL A 151 -1.60 -11.04 -21.91
CA VAL A 151 -0.88 -11.79 -20.87
C VAL A 151 0.61 -11.66 -21.16
N TYR A 152 1.28 -10.82 -20.37
CA TYR A 152 2.70 -10.52 -20.49
C TYR A 152 3.49 -11.49 -19.63
N ARG A 153 3.97 -12.57 -20.25
CA ARG A 153 4.74 -13.64 -19.60
C ARG A 153 6.22 -13.29 -19.55
N GLN A 154 6.60 -12.45 -18.59
CA GLN A 154 8.00 -12.11 -18.35
C GLN A 154 8.20 -11.56 -16.94
N PRO A 155 9.40 -11.74 -16.35
CA PRO A 155 9.76 -11.02 -15.14
C PRO A 155 9.96 -9.52 -15.44
N VAL A 156 9.40 -8.65 -14.60
CA VAL A 156 9.51 -7.19 -14.73
C VAL A 156 10.27 -6.61 -13.54
N TYR A 157 11.30 -5.82 -13.80
CA TYR A 157 12.10 -5.14 -12.78
C TYR A 157 12.12 -3.63 -13.00
N VAL A 158 11.59 -2.90 -12.01
CA VAL A 158 11.61 -1.43 -11.94
C VAL A 158 12.73 -1.02 -10.98
N PRO A 159 13.89 -0.56 -11.48
CA PRO A 159 15.05 -0.28 -10.64
C PRO A 159 14.88 1.00 -9.81
N LYS A 160 15.57 1.07 -8.67
CA LYS A 160 15.65 2.26 -7.80
C LYS A 160 16.13 3.56 -8.47
N THR A 161 16.74 3.45 -9.64
CA THR A 161 17.21 4.60 -10.43
C THR A 161 16.14 5.16 -11.37
N LYS A 162 14.95 4.55 -11.42
CA LYS A 162 13.85 4.91 -12.33
C LYS A 162 12.57 5.15 -11.54
N ASN A 163 12.55 6.27 -10.83
CA ASN A 163 11.41 6.69 -10.02
C ASN A 163 10.27 7.24 -10.90
N PHE A 164 9.11 7.51 -10.28
CA PHE A 164 7.95 8.14 -10.93
C PHE A 164 7.41 7.37 -12.16
N ILE A 165 7.51 6.05 -12.18
CA ILE A 165 6.86 5.21 -13.19
C ILE A 165 5.42 4.91 -12.79
N THR A 166 4.50 5.00 -13.73
CA THR A 166 3.14 4.46 -13.60
C THR A 166 2.93 3.35 -14.61
N LEU A 167 2.48 2.17 -14.16
CA LEU A 167 1.94 1.13 -15.04
C LEU A 167 0.42 1.25 -15.07
N ALA A 168 -0.17 1.48 -16.24
CA ALA A 168 -1.60 1.66 -16.39
C ALA A 168 -2.16 0.65 -17.41
N GLY A 169 -2.91 -0.33 -16.93
CA GLY A 169 -3.68 -1.24 -17.77
C GLY A 169 -5.05 -0.65 -18.16
N LEU A 170 -5.77 -1.34 -19.04
CA LEU A 170 -7.13 -0.96 -19.39
C LEU A 170 -8.15 -1.43 -18.33
N ARG A 171 -8.06 -2.72 -17.99
CA ARG A 171 -8.82 -3.38 -16.92
C ARG A 171 -7.90 -4.42 -16.28
N PRO A 172 -7.98 -4.64 -14.96
CA PRO A 172 -7.09 -5.60 -14.32
C PRO A 172 -7.31 -7.02 -14.85
N GLU A 173 -8.50 -7.41 -15.29
CA GLU A 173 -8.79 -8.72 -15.90
C GLU A 173 -8.13 -8.92 -17.26
N ASP A 174 -7.83 -7.84 -17.99
CA ASP A 174 -7.34 -7.89 -19.36
C ASP A 174 -5.82 -7.71 -19.44
N THR A 175 -5.21 -7.06 -18.45
CA THR A 175 -3.78 -6.73 -18.44
C THR A 175 -3.08 -7.49 -17.31
N VAL A 176 -2.48 -8.63 -17.66
CA VAL A 176 -1.85 -9.55 -16.70
C VAL A 176 -0.34 -9.59 -16.88
N LEU A 177 0.40 -9.22 -15.83
CA LEU A 177 1.85 -9.41 -15.74
C LEU A 177 2.11 -10.68 -14.92
N THR A 178 2.68 -11.69 -15.55
CA THR A 178 2.80 -13.03 -14.95
C THR A 178 4.15 -13.67 -15.15
N TRP A 179 4.61 -14.37 -14.13
CA TRP A 179 5.78 -15.26 -14.17
C TRP A 179 5.58 -16.44 -13.21
N ASN A 180 6.58 -17.31 -13.06
CA ASN A 180 6.50 -18.54 -12.25
C ASN A 180 7.79 -18.83 -11.47
N ASN A 181 8.42 -17.79 -10.94
CA ASN A 181 9.57 -17.96 -10.05
C ASN A 181 9.12 -18.44 -8.67
N SER A 182 9.89 -19.34 -8.07
CA SER A 182 9.75 -19.78 -6.69
C SER A 182 11.07 -19.61 -5.96
N VAL A 183 11.07 -19.77 -4.63
CA VAL A 183 12.29 -19.71 -3.80
C VAL A 183 13.42 -20.61 -4.30
N SER A 184 13.09 -21.75 -4.91
CA SER A 184 14.04 -22.77 -5.37
C SER A 184 14.41 -22.62 -6.85
N ARG A 185 13.67 -21.80 -7.61
CA ARG A 185 13.87 -21.60 -9.05
C ARG A 185 13.56 -20.16 -9.43
N ILE A 186 14.62 -19.40 -9.69
CA ILE A 186 14.54 -18.01 -10.13
C ILE A 186 15.14 -17.93 -11.54
N ASP A 187 14.28 -17.66 -12.52
CA ASP A 187 14.65 -17.29 -13.88
C ASP A 187 14.32 -15.81 -14.07
N HIS A 188 15.34 -14.97 -14.24
CA HIS A 188 15.19 -13.53 -14.38
C HIS A 188 16.31 -12.93 -15.24
N HIS A 189 15.97 -11.93 -16.06
CA HIS A 189 16.93 -11.22 -16.90
C HIS A 189 17.91 -10.30 -16.14
N GLN A 190 17.86 -10.30 -14.79
CA GLN A 190 18.70 -9.49 -13.92
C GLN A 190 19.43 -10.44 -12.99
N GLY A 191 20.71 -10.18 -12.73
CA GLY A 191 21.50 -11.03 -11.83
C GLY A 191 21.06 -10.92 -10.37
N GLU A 192 21.32 -11.98 -9.59
CA GLU A 192 20.99 -12.09 -8.16
C GLU A 192 21.52 -10.92 -7.31
N ARG A 193 22.62 -10.27 -7.73
CA ARG A 193 23.17 -9.09 -7.06
C ARG A 193 22.19 -7.90 -7.05
N LEU A 194 21.30 -7.81 -8.05
CA LEU A 194 20.32 -6.73 -8.18
C LEU A 194 18.98 -7.12 -7.55
N ILE A 195 18.45 -8.28 -7.91
CA ILE A 195 17.10 -8.68 -7.50
C ILE A 195 17.06 -9.46 -6.19
N GLY A 196 18.22 -9.93 -5.70
CA GLY A 196 18.41 -10.83 -4.55
C GLY A 196 18.15 -12.30 -4.86
N THR A 197 18.05 -13.12 -3.81
CA THR A 197 17.87 -14.57 -3.89
C THR A 197 16.69 -15.02 -3.02
N GLY A 198 16.29 -16.29 -3.16
CA GLY A 198 15.18 -16.88 -2.40
C GLY A 198 13.86 -16.11 -2.59
N THR A 199 13.05 -15.98 -1.53
CA THR A 199 11.77 -15.24 -1.57
C THR A 199 11.94 -13.80 -2.03
N PHE A 200 13.08 -13.17 -1.73
CA PHE A 200 13.32 -11.79 -2.13
C PHE A 200 13.55 -11.67 -3.65
N GLY A 201 14.18 -12.66 -4.27
CA GLY A 201 14.47 -12.67 -5.72
C GLY A 201 13.38 -13.27 -6.60
N CYS A 202 12.42 -14.00 -6.05
CA CYS A 202 11.43 -14.76 -6.83
C CYS A 202 10.17 -13.96 -7.26
N GLY A 203 10.19 -12.64 -7.16
CA GLY A 203 9.08 -11.78 -7.62
C GLY A 203 8.85 -11.87 -9.12
N SER A 204 7.60 -12.06 -9.55
CA SER A 204 7.21 -11.93 -10.96
C SER A 204 7.35 -10.48 -11.43
N VAL A 205 6.98 -9.54 -10.56
CA VAL A 205 7.31 -8.12 -10.69
C VAL A 205 8.06 -7.66 -9.44
N ILE A 206 9.14 -6.94 -9.65
CA ILE A 206 9.99 -6.36 -8.61
C ILE A 206 10.04 -4.85 -8.80
N VAL A 207 9.61 -4.10 -7.78
CA VAL A 207 9.60 -2.63 -7.79
C VAL A 207 10.54 -2.11 -6.70
N GLU A 208 11.56 -1.37 -7.13
CA GLU A 208 12.51 -0.66 -6.27
C GLU A 208 12.56 0.85 -6.55
N GLY A 209 11.92 1.30 -7.63
CA GLY A 209 11.74 2.72 -7.95
C GLY A 209 10.69 3.38 -7.05
N GLU A 210 11.02 4.54 -6.48
CA GLU A 210 10.12 5.31 -5.63
C GLU A 210 9.02 6.03 -6.42
N ASP A 211 7.95 6.42 -5.72
CA ASP A 211 6.78 7.09 -6.29
C ASP A 211 6.11 6.25 -7.40
N PHE A 212 6.26 4.93 -7.36
CA PHE A 212 5.66 4.02 -8.33
C PHE A 212 4.14 3.96 -8.18
N ILE A 213 3.41 3.92 -9.31
CA ILE A 213 1.96 3.72 -9.32
C ILE A 213 1.61 2.56 -10.25
N ALA A 214 0.65 1.73 -9.85
CA ALA A 214 -0.01 0.82 -10.78
C ALA A 214 -1.53 1.01 -10.73
N GLU A 215 -2.17 0.98 -11.90
CA GLU A 215 -3.61 1.14 -12.06
C GLU A 215 -4.15 0.10 -13.04
N ASN A 216 -5.21 -0.63 -12.66
CA ASN A 216 -5.90 -1.59 -13.53
C ASN A 216 -4.99 -2.68 -14.10
N VAL A 217 -4.07 -3.22 -13.28
CA VAL A 217 -3.12 -4.29 -13.67
C VAL A 217 -3.27 -5.48 -12.73
N THR A 218 -3.17 -6.69 -13.29
CA THR A 218 -2.97 -7.92 -12.51
C THR A 218 -1.49 -8.26 -12.42
N PHE A 219 -1.01 -8.49 -11.20
CA PHE A 219 0.28 -9.09 -10.90
C PHE A 219 0.04 -10.53 -10.46
N GLU A 220 0.61 -11.49 -11.20
CA GLU A 220 0.40 -12.92 -10.96
C GLU A 220 1.75 -13.63 -10.79
N ASN A 221 1.81 -14.55 -9.82
CA ASN A 221 2.75 -15.66 -9.85
C ASN A 221 1.98 -16.95 -10.11
N SER A 222 2.28 -17.58 -11.24
CA SER A 222 1.59 -18.76 -11.78
C SER A 222 2.17 -20.10 -11.29
N CYS A 223 3.09 -20.09 -10.31
CA CYS A 223 3.51 -21.31 -9.63
C CYS A 223 2.29 -22.08 -9.06
N PRO A 224 2.23 -23.41 -9.20
CA PRO A 224 1.15 -24.20 -8.63
C PRO A 224 1.21 -24.21 -7.09
N GLU A 225 0.08 -24.54 -6.44
CA GLU A 225 0.03 -24.77 -5.00
C GLU A 225 1.08 -25.82 -4.60
N GLY A 226 1.71 -25.64 -3.44
CA GLY A 226 2.78 -26.53 -2.96
C GLY A 226 4.18 -26.22 -3.51
N SER A 227 4.35 -25.20 -4.35
CA SER A 227 5.67 -24.76 -4.85
C SER A 227 6.54 -24.03 -3.81
N GLY A 228 6.05 -23.87 -2.57
CA GLY A 228 6.65 -22.99 -1.57
C GLY A 228 6.41 -21.52 -1.90
N GLN A 229 7.32 -20.65 -1.45
CA GLN A 229 7.21 -19.20 -1.61
C GLN A 229 7.32 -18.78 -3.08
N ALA A 230 6.32 -18.06 -3.57
CA ALA A 230 6.24 -17.61 -4.96
C ALA A 230 5.58 -16.23 -5.05
N VAL A 231 6.41 -15.18 -5.20
CA VAL A 231 5.95 -13.79 -5.08
C VAL A 231 5.40 -13.27 -6.42
N ALA A 232 4.20 -12.70 -6.40
CA ALA A 232 3.61 -12.02 -7.56
C ALA A 232 4.18 -10.61 -7.71
N LEU A 233 4.20 -9.84 -6.62
CA LEU A 233 4.78 -8.51 -6.58
C LEU A 233 5.62 -8.31 -5.32
N ARG A 234 6.87 -7.86 -5.50
CA ARG A 234 7.71 -7.31 -4.43
C ARG A 234 7.85 -5.80 -4.56
N VAL A 235 7.64 -5.09 -3.45
CA VAL A 235 7.80 -3.63 -3.37
C VAL A 235 8.82 -3.26 -2.29
N THR A 236 9.98 -2.78 -2.73
CA THR A 236 11.06 -2.22 -1.91
C THR A 236 11.26 -0.74 -2.28
N ALA A 237 10.24 0.07 -2.07
CA ALA A 237 10.22 1.47 -2.51
C ALA A 237 9.26 2.31 -1.67
N ASP A 238 9.56 3.60 -1.51
CA ASP A 238 8.70 4.54 -0.78
C ASP A 238 7.65 5.22 -1.68
N ARG A 239 6.51 5.56 -1.09
CA ARG A 239 5.39 6.29 -1.73
C ARG A 239 4.82 5.55 -2.95
N CYS A 240 4.67 4.23 -2.85
CA CYS A 240 4.06 3.44 -3.91
C CYS A 240 2.53 3.36 -3.74
N ALA A 241 1.79 3.41 -4.85
CA ALA A 241 0.33 3.31 -4.83
C ALA A 241 -0.20 2.30 -5.86
N PHE A 242 -1.26 1.59 -5.51
CA PHE A 242 -1.91 0.59 -6.35
C PHE A 242 -3.42 0.82 -6.33
N TYR A 243 -4.00 1.02 -7.50
CA TYR A 243 -5.44 1.29 -7.66
C TYR A 243 -6.08 0.24 -8.54
N ASN A 244 -7.16 -0.38 -8.07
CA ASN A 244 -7.89 -1.38 -8.84
C ASN A 244 -6.98 -2.47 -9.45
N CYS A 245 -6.01 -2.94 -8.66
CA CYS A 245 -5.05 -3.96 -9.07
C CYS A 245 -5.45 -5.32 -8.50
N ARG A 246 -4.99 -6.40 -9.14
CA ARG A 246 -5.16 -7.77 -8.65
C ARG A 246 -3.80 -8.39 -8.34
N PHE A 247 -3.69 -9.08 -7.22
CA PHE A 247 -2.48 -9.78 -6.79
C PHE A 247 -2.81 -11.25 -6.62
N LEU A 248 -2.31 -12.09 -7.52
CA LEU A 248 -2.69 -13.50 -7.65
C LEU A 248 -1.50 -14.41 -7.37
N GLY A 249 -1.70 -15.39 -6.49
CA GLY A 249 -0.65 -16.35 -6.12
C GLY A 249 -1.14 -17.38 -5.12
N TRP A 250 -0.19 -17.99 -4.41
CA TRP A 250 -0.43 -18.96 -3.34
C TRP A 250 0.28 -18.52 -2.06
N GLN A 251 1.44 -19.09 -1.75
CA GLN A 251 2.26 -18.68 -0.62
C GLN A 251 3.12 -17.46 -0.99
N ASP A 252 3.17 -16.46 -0.10
CA ASP A 252 3.98 -15.24 -0.24
C ASP A 252 3.59 -14.39 -1.47
N THR A 253 2.31 -14.29 -1.83
CA THR A 253 1.84 -13.56 -3.03
C THR A 253 2.30 -12.11 -3.12
N LEU A 254 2.11 -11.31 -2.06
CA LEU A 254 2.32 -9.86 -2.05
C LEU A 254 3.36 -9.46 -1.00
N TYR A 255 4.57 -9.17 -1.47
CA TYR A 255 5.70 -8.81 -0.62
C TYR A 255 5.83 -7.29 -0.47
N LEU A 256 5.13 -6.74 0.52
CA LEU A 256 5.22 -5.34 0.94
C LEU A 256 6.47 -5.15 1.82
N HIS A 257 7.65 -5.23 1.19
CA HIS A 257 8.94 -5.36 1.87
C HIS A 257 9.34 -4.09 2.65
N TYR A 258 9.37 -2.93 1.98
CA TYR A 258 9.84 -1.66 2.58
C TYR A 258 9.13 -0.44 1.98
N GLY A 259 9.03 0.65 2.77
CA GLY A 259 8.49 1.94 2.36
C GLY A 259 7.02 2.16 2.75
N LYS A 260 6.46 3.30 2.34
CA LYS A 260 5.03 3.61 2.48
C LYS A 260 4.27 3.17 1.23
N GLN A 261 3.21 2.39 1.42
CA GLN A 261 2.47 1.76 0.32
C GLN A 261 0.96 1.95 0.54
N TYR A 262 0.25 2.32 -0.52
CA TYR A 262 -1.21 2.50 -0.50
C TYR A 262 -1.86 1.60 -1.54
N LEU A 263 -2.79 0.75 -1.12
CA LEU A 263 -3.54 -0.13 -1.99
C LEU A 263 -5.01 0.21 -1.84
N LYS A 264 -5.69 0.55 -2.94
CA LYS A 264 -7.09 0.98 -2.94
C LYS A 264 -7.88 0.22 -3.98
N ASP A 265 -9.04 -0.31 -3.57
CA ASP A 265 -9.96 -1.06 -4.44
C ASP A 265 -9.28 -2.28 -5.09
N CYS A 266 -8.31 -2.89 -4.41
CA CYS A 266 -7.53 -4.03 -4.94
C CYS A 266 -8.12 -5.38 -4.55
N TYR A 267 -7.86 -6.41 -5.35
CA TYR A 267 -8.12 -7.81 -5.03
C TYR A 267 -6.80 -8.54 -4.74
N ILE A 268 -6.74 -9.30 -3.65
CA ILE A 268 -5.54 -10.03 -3.23
C ILE A 268 -5.95 -11.46 -2.88
N GLU A 269 -5.29 -12.46 -3.46
CA GLU A 269 -5.51 -13.86 -3.13
C GLU A 269 -4.23 -14.63 -2.81
N GLY A 270 -4.37 -15.65 -1.97
CA GLY A 270 -3.27 -16.55 -1.60
C GLY A 270 -3.65 -17.52 -0.49
N SER A 271 -2.66 -18.21 0.06
CA SER A 271 -2.82 -19.22 1.12
C SER A 271 -2.02 -18.85 2.38
N VAL A 272 -0.73 -19.17 2.40
CA VAL A 272 0.16 -18.92 3.53
C VAL A 272 0.89 -17.60 3.36
N ASP A 273 0.86 -16.76 4.39
CA ASP A 273 1.61 -15.50 4.52
C ASP A 273 1.51 -14.58 3.29
N PHE A 274 0.37 -14.59 2.59
CA PHE A 274 0.28 -14.02 1.25
C PHE A 274 0.30 -12.48 1.20
N ILE A 275 0.22 -11.79 2.34
CA ILE A 275 0.57 -10.36 2.50
C ILE A 275 1.65 -10.23 3.58
N PHE A 276 2.90 -9.99 3.19
CA PHE A 276 4.02 -10.06 4.14
C PHE A 276 5.10 -9.00 3.90
N GLY A 277 5.99 -8.86 4.89
CA GLY A 277 7.08 -7.88 4.89
C GLY A 277 7.01 -6.89 6.06
N ASN A 278 7.71 -5.75 5.94
CA ASN A 278 7.84 -4.77 7.02
C ASN A 278 7.63 -3.32 6.54
N SER A 279 6.77 -3.11 5.54
CA SER A 279 6.39 -1.76 5.09
C SER A 279 5.35 -1.10 6.03
N THR A 280 5.10 0.18 5.80
CA THR A 280 3.91 0.87 6.31
C THR A 280 2.86 0.85 5.19
N ALA A 281 1.84 0.00 5.31
CA ALA A 281 0.84 -0.18 4.25
C ALA A 281 -0.58 0.13 4.72
N LEU A 282 -1.32 0.88 3.91
CA LEU A 282 -2.76 1.05 4.03
C LEU A 282 -3.44 0.32 2.86
N LEU A 283 -4.28 -0.64 3.20
CA LEU A 283 -5.16 -1.33 2.26
C LEU A 283 -6.58 -0.81 2.52
N GLU A 284 -7.18 -0.17 1.52
CA GLU A 284 -8.49 0.47 1.61
C GLU A 284 -9.45 -0.11 0.56
N HIS A 285 -10.64 -0.52 0.99
CA HIS A 285 -11.64 -1.14 0.10
C HIS A 285 -11.12 -2.35 -0.69
N CYS A 286 -10.14 -3.07 -0.15
CA CYS A 286 -9.62 -4.26 -0.81
C CYS A 286 -10.48 -5.49 -0.52
N HIS A 287 -10.52 -6.43 -1.46
CA HIS A 287 -11.04 -7.78 -1.27
C HIS A 287 -9.88 -8.74 -1.08
N ILE A 288 -9.87 -9.43 0.06
CA ILE A 288 -8.83 -10.39 0.46
C ILE A 288 -9.45 -11.78 0.43
N HIS A 289 -8.91 -12.66 -0.42
CA HIS A 289 -9.43 -13.99 -0.63
C HIS A 289 -8.43 -15.07 -0.18
N CYS A 290 -8.81 -15.91 0.78
CA CYS A 290 -8.04 -17.10 1.15
C CYS A 290 -8.40 -18.27 0.23
N LYS A 291 -7.41 -18.80 -0.49
CA LYS A 291 -7.58 -19.95 -1.42
C LYS A 291 -7.55 -21.30 -0.71
N SER A 292 -6.81 -21.39 0.38
CA SER A 292 -6.69 -22.57 1.25
C SER A 292 -6.35 -22.14 2.67
N GLU A 293 -6.25 -23.10 3.61
CA GLU A 293 -5.86 -22.80 5.00
C GLU A 293 -4.50 -22.11 5.06
N GLY A 294 -4.37 -21.12 5.95
CA GLY A 294 -3.12 -20.37 6.09
C GLY A 294 -3.29 -19.09 6.88
N PHE A 295 -2.45 -18.10 6.55
CA PHE A 295 -2.41 -16.81 7.23
C PHE A 295 -2.47 -15.70 6.20
N ILE A 296 -3.37 -14.74 6.43
CA ILE A 296 -3.49 -13.56 5.55
C ILE A 296 -2.23 -12.71 5.60
N THR A 297 -1.64 -12.54 6.78
CA THR A 297 -0.50 -11.63 6.98
C THR A 297 0.64 -12.24 7.77
N ALA A 298 1.87 -11.99 7.32
CA ALA A 298 3.10 -12.18 8.09
C ALA A 298 3.89 -10.86 8.19
N GLN A 299 3.41 -9.97 9.07
CA GLN A 299 4.05 -8.67 9.31
C GLN A 299 5.33 -8.86 10.13
N GLY A 300 6.45 -8.32 9.61
CA GLY A 300 7.81 -8.58 10.07
C GLY A 300 8.46 -7.46 10.89
N ARG A 301 7.69 -6.65 11.63
CA ARG A 301 8.21 -5.59 12.48
C ARG A 301 9.12 -6.16 13.57
N LYS A 302 10.36 -5.66 13.66
CA LYS A 302 11.37 -6.22 14.58
C LYS A 302 11.37 -5.54 15.95
N SER A 303 10.93 -4.29 16.03
CA SER A 303 10.92 -3.51 17.27
C SER A 303 9.66 -2.66 17.44
N SER A 304 9.31 -2.30 18.68
CA SER A 304 8.15 -1.43 18.95
C SER A 304 8.34 0.02 18.49
N GLN A 305 9.58 0.41 18.18
CA GLN A 305 9.96 1.75 17.73
C GLN A 305 9.78 1.92 16.22
N GLU A 306 9.72 0.83 15.45
CA GLU A 306 9.47 0.87 14.01
C GLU A 306 8.04 1.35 13.71
N PRO A 307 7.85 2.43 12.93
CA PRO A 307 6.54 2.96 12.56
C PRO A 307 5.91 2.18 11.39
N THR A 308 6.17 0.88 11.31
CA THR A 308 5.70 -0.03 10.24
C THR A 308 4.51 -0.84 10.70
N GLY A 309 3.74 -1.35 9.75
CA GLY A 309 2.52 -2.09 10.02
C GLY A 309 1.52 -1.99 8.89
N TYR A 310 0.54 -2.88 8.93
CA TYR A 310 -0.54 -2.94 7.94
C TYR A 310 -1.85 -2.47 8.55
N VAL A 311 -2.55 -1.62 7.83
CA VAL A 311 -3.88 -1.13 8.18
C VAL A 311 -4.83 -1.58 7.09
N PHE A 312 -5.86 -2.32 7.48
CA PHE A 312 -6.95 -2.75 6.61
C PHE A 312 -8.18 -1.92 6.92
N LEU A 313 -8.55 -1.04 5.99
CA LEU A 313 -9.64 -0.10 6.12
C LEU A 313 -10.77 -0.48 5.18
N ARG A 314 -11.95 -0.81 5.73
CA ARG A 314 -13.13 -1.19 4.93
C ARG A 314 -12.86 -2.30 3.90
N CYS A 315 -11.97 -3.22 4.24
CA CYS A 315 -11.69 -4.38 3.40
C CYS A 315 -12.72 -5.49 3.65
N VAL A 316 -12.95 -6.31 2.63
CA VAL A 316 -13.73 -7.55 2.74
C VAL A 316 -12.75 -8.71 2.78
N VAL A 317 -12.92 -9.61 3.75
CA VAL A 317 -12.13 -10.83 3.87
C VAL A 317 -13.04 -12.02 3.61
N HIS A 318 -12.68 -12.86 2.64
CA HIS A 318 -13.40 -14.06 2.26
C HIS A 318 -12.47 -15.27 2.31
N CYS A 319 -12.67 -16.13 3.31
CA CYS A 319 -11.92 -17.36 3.52
C CYS A 319 -12.94 -18.49 3.69
N LEU A 320 -12.70 -19.60 2.98
CA LEU A 320 -13.48 -20.83 3.08
C LEU A 320 -13.17 -21.58 4.37
#